data_AF-A0A9W6P1B9-F1
#
_entry.id   AF-A0A9W6P1B9-F1
#
_cell.length_a   1.000
_cell.length_b   1.000
_cell.length_c   1.000
_cell.angle_alpha   90.00
_cell.angle_beta   90.00
_cell.angle_gamma   90.00
#
_symmetry.space_group_name_H-M   'P 1'
#
loop_
_entity.id
_entity.type
_entity.pdbx_description
1 polymer ?
#
loop_
_entity_poly.entity_id
_entity_poly.type
_entity_poly.pdbx_seq_one_letter_code
_entity_poly.pdbx_strand_id
1 'polypeptide(L)'
;MEITKGQGNPPVLDEDEALELLAYLVTAARTQVDEAAEYGPLRLLTAARRLGSAIAPRASAATAGFVAGPLAAVPELAVPRDGREEYAARLDELCRALAGHLTAHFARESP
;
A
#
# COMPACT_ATOMS: atom_id res chain seq x y z
N MET A 1 -25.18 -31.11 -16.22
CA MET A 1 -23.73 -30.93 -15.97
C MET A 1 -23.48 -29.44 -15.94
N GLU A 2 -23.74 -28.82 -14.80
CA GLU A 2 -23.47 -27.39 -14.60
C GLU A 2 -22.03 -27.22 -14.15
N ILE A 3 -21.24 -26.50 -14.96
CA ILE A 3 -19.94 -26.00 -14.58
C ILE A 3 -20.20 -24.83 -13.63
N THR A 4 -20.06 -25.03 -12.33
CA THR A 4 -20.04 -23.92 -11.36
C THR A 4 -18.81 -23.07 -11.68
N LYS A 5 -19.05 -21.83 -12.13
CA LYS A 5 -18.01 -20.79 -12.20
C LYS A 5 -17.28 -20.76 -10.85
N GLY A 6 -15.97 -20.95 -10.88
CA GLY A 6 -15.12 -20.78 -9.70
C GLY A 6 -15.48 -19.46 -9.04
N GLN A 7 -15.80 -19.52 -7.74
CA GLN A 7 -16.03 -18.34 -6.93
C GLN A 7 -14.68 -17.59 -6.86
N GLY A 8 -14.48 -16.66 -7.80
CA GLY A 8 -13.39 -15.69 -7.71
C GLY A 8 -13.61 -14.89 -6.44
N ASN A 9 -12.54 -14.74 -5.64
CA ASN A 9 -12.58 -13.92 -4.43
C ASN A 9 -13.22 -12.56 -4.78
N PRO A 10 -14.21 -12.07 -4.01
CA PRO A 10 -14.75 -10.74 -4.25
C PRO A 10 -13.59 -9.74 -4.23
N PRO A 11 -13.56 -8.77 -5.16
CA PRO A 11 -12.43 -7.89 -5.31
C PRO A 11 -12.16 -7.14 -3.99
N VAL A 12 -10.89 -7.10 -3.60
CA VAL A 12 -10.44 -6.46 -2.35
C VAL A 12 -10.65 -4.94 -2.41
N LEU A 13 -10.81 -4.36 -3.60
CA LEU A 13 -11.20 -2.96 -3.81
C LEU A 13 -12.52 -2.92 -4.56
N ASP A 14 -13.40 -2.00 -4.20
CA ASP A 14 -14.50 -1.63 -5.07
C ASP A 14 -14.03 -0.72 -6.21
N GLU A 15 -14.95 -0.42 -7.13
CA GLU A 15 -14.65 0.37 -8.33
C GLU A 15 -14.24 1.80 -7.97
N ASP A 16 -14.87 2.41 -6.97
CA ASP A 16 -14.61 3.79 -6.56
C ASP A 16 -13.21 3.91 -5.94
N GLU A 17 -12.85 3.00 -5.03
CA GLU A 17 -11.52 2.93 -4.42
C GLU A 17 -10.41 2.70 -5.47
N ALA A 18 -10.68 1.86 -6.47
CA ALA A 18 -9.75 1.61 -7.57
C ALA A 18 -9.56 2.86 -8.46
N LEU A 19 -10.64 3.58 -8.76
CA LEU A 19 -10.60 4.82 -9.54
C LEU A 19 -9.89 5.95 -8.80
N GLU A 20 -10.08 6.08 -7.48
CA GLU A 20 -9.35 7.06 -6.67
C GLU A 20 -7.84 6.80 -6.67
N LEU A 21 -7.43 5.54 -6.52
CA LEU A 21 -6.02 5.16 -6.62
C LEU A 21 -5.44 5.46 -7.99
N LEU A 22 -6.18 5.14 -9.06
CA LEU A 22 -5.75 5.41 -10.42
C LEU A 22 -5.56 6.91 -10.66
N ALA A 23 -6.51 7.74 -10.25
CA ALA A 23 -6.43 9.20 -10.36
C ALA A 23 -5.22 9.75 -9.57
N TYR A 24 -4.98 9.23 -8.37
CA TYR A 24 -3.82 9.61 -7.57
C TYR A 24 -2.49 9.22 -8.24
N LEU A 25 -2.35 7.98 -8.72
CA LEU A 25 -1.13 7.50 -9.39
C LEU A 25 -0.82 8.28 -10.68
N VAL A 26 -1.84 8.60 -11.48
CA VAL A 26 -1.68 9.37 -12.74
C VAL A 26 -1.24 10.81 -12.44
N THR A 27 -1.89 11.46 -11.48
CA THR A 27 -1.52 12.84 -11.09
C THR A 27 -0.14 12.88 -10.43
N ALA A 28 0.18 11.90 -9.59
CA ALA A 28 1.49 11.69 -9.00
C ALA A 28 2.59 11.58 -10.06
N ALA A 29 2.41 10.71 -11.05
CA ALA A 29 3.34 10.51 -12.14
C ALA A 29 3.57 11.78 -12.95
N ARG A 30 2.51 12.56 -13.22
CA ARG A 30 2.65 13.85 -13.91
C ARG A 30 3.50 14.82 -13.11
N THR A 31 3.23 14.99 -11.82
CA THR A 31 3.96 15.97 -11.02
C THR A 31 5.42 15.56 -10.78
N GLN A 32 5.74 14.26 -10.77
CA GLN A 32 7.12 13.77 -10.68
C GLN A 32 8.02 14.21 -11.84
N VAL A 33 7.46 14.53 -13.02
CA VAL A 33 8.25 15.00 -14.17
C VAL A 33 8.93 16.35 -13.89
N ASP A 34 8.29 17.19 -13.07
CA ASP A 34 8.73 18.56 -12.80
C ASP A 34 9.35 18.73 -11.39
N GLU A 35 9.30 17.69 -10.55
CA GLU A 35 9.79 17.71 -9.16
C GLU A 35 11.09 16.91 -8.98
N ALA A 36 11.73 17.08 -7.81
CA ALA A 36 12.88 16.27 -7.46
C ALA A 36 12.51 14.78 -7.38
N ALA A 37 13.41 13.91 -7.87
CA ALA A 37 13.22 12.45 -7.91
C ALA A 37 12.88 11.83 -6.54
N GLU A 38 13.26 12.50 -5.46
CA GLU A 38 13.02 12.16 -4.06
C GLU A 38 11.53 12.20 -3.66
N TYR A 39 10.68 12.92 -4.39
CA TYR A 39 9.24 12.99 -4.13
C TYR A 39 8.45 11.77 -4.67
N GLY A 40 9.08 10.94 -5.50
CA GLY A 40 8.46 9.71 -6.00
C GLY A 40 8.08 8.71 -4.91
N PRO A 41 9.03 8.28 -4.06
CA PRO A 41 8.75 7.45 -2.91
C PRO A 41 7.69 8.04 -1.98
N LEU A 42 7.69 9.36 -1.76
CA LEU A 42 6.69 10.04 -0.94
C LEU A 42 5.27 9.81 -1.46
N ARG A 43 5.05 10.06 -2.76
CA ARG A 43 3.72 9.90 -3.35
C ARG A 43 3.22 8.46 -3.28
N LEU A 44 4.10 7.49 -3.49
CA LEU A 44 3.76 6.07 -3.35
C LEU A 44 3.36 5.71 -1.91
N LEU A 45 4.06 6.24 -0.92
CA LEU A 45 3.69 6.06 0.50
C LEU A 45 2.35 6.72 0.84
N THR A 46 2.08 7.91 0.31
CA THR A 46 0.78 8.58 0.47
C THR A 46 -0.34 7.75 -0.15
N ALA A 47 -0.14 7.18 -1.34
CA ALA A 47 -1.10 6.27 -1.96
C ALA A 47 -1.36 5.04 -1.09
N ALA A 48 -0.29 4.41 -0.59
CA ALA A 48 -0.38 3.25 0.28
C ALA A 48 -1.17 3.55 1.57
N ARG A 49 -0.95 4.71 2.20
CA ARG A 49 -1.71 5.16 3.38
C ARG A 49 -3.19 5.39 3.08
N ARG A 50 -3.51 6.07 1.98
CA ARG A 50 -4.91 6.29 1.57
C ARG A 50 -5.63 4.98 1.33
N LEU A 51 -4.99 4.06 0.62
CA LEU A 51 -5.51 2.72 0.41
C LEU A 51 -5.72 1.99 1.73
N GLY A 52 -4.70 1.95 2.58
CA GLY A 52 -4.76 1.31 3.89
C GLY A 52 -5.94 1.81 4.71
N SER A 53 -6.13 3.12 4.79
CA SER A 53 -7.26 3.74 5.51
C SER A 53 -8.62 3.39 4.92
N ALA A 54 -8.75 3.36 3.59
CA ALA A 54 -10.00 3.01 2.93
C ALA A 54 -10.40 1.55 3.19
N ILE A 55 -9.45 0.62 3.12
CA ILE A 55 -9.74 -0.81 3.25
C ILE A 55 -9.79 -1.29 4.69
N ALA A 56 -9.10 -0.63 5.64
CA ALA A 56 -8.98 -1.08 7.03
C ALA A 56 -10.31 -1.44 7.72
N PRO A 57 -11.44 -0.71 7.55
CA PRO A 57 -12.72 -1.03 8.19
C PRO A 57 -13.31 -2.38 7.77
N ARG A 58 -12.96 -2.86 6.57
CA ARG A 58 -13.46 -4.09 5.95
C ARG A 58 -12.37 -5.15 5.77
N ALA A 59 -11.15 -4.87 6.24
CA ALA A 59 -10.02 -5.77 6.14
C ALA A 59 -9.94 -6.74 7.34
N SER A 60 -9.09 -7.76 7.23
CA SER A 60 -8.79 -8.64 8.36
C SER A 60 -8.16 -7.85 9.52
N ALA A 61 -8.32 -8.32 10.77
CA ALA A 61 -7.71 -7.69 11.94
C ALA A 61 -6.18 -7.54 11.81
N ALA A 62 -5.51 -8.51 11.16
CA ALA A 62 -4.09 -8.44 10.88
C ALA A 62 -3.75 -7.30 9.90
N THR A 63 -4.56 -7.11 8.86
CA THR A 63 -4.37 -6.04 7.86
C THR A 63 -4.66 -4.67 8.48
N ALA A 64 -5.74 -4.54 9.26
CA ALA A 64 -6.03 -3.31 10.00
C ALA A 64 -4.89 -2.95 10.97
N GLY A 65 -4.30 -3.95 11.65
CA GLY A 65 -3.12 -3.76 12.50
C GLY A 65 -1.87 -3.30 11.73
N PHE A 66 -1.63 -3.85 10.53
CA PHE A 66 -0.54 -3.39 9.66
C PHE A 66 -0.72 -1.92 9.23
N VAL A 67 -1.95 -1.54 8.87
CA VAL A 67 -2.28 -0.16 8.47
C VAL A 67 -2.07 0.81 9.65
N ALA A 68 -2.60 0.47 10.82
CA ALA A 68 -2.57 1.34 12.00
C ALA A 68 -1.19 1.41 12.69
N GLY A 69 -0.31 0.45 12.46
CA GLY A 69 1.03 0.38 13.06
C GLY A 69 2.14 0.64 12.04
N PRO A 70 2.71 -0.41 11.42
CA PRO A 70 3.84 -0.30 10.49
C PRO A 70 3.69 0.78 9.42
N LEU A 71 2.56 0.83 8.73
CA LEU A 71 2.34 1.80 7.65
C LEU A 71 2.17 3.23 8.19
N ALA A 72 1.47 3.40 9.32
CA ALA A 72 1.30 4.70 9.96
C ALA A 72 2.61 5.30 10.50
N ALA A 73 3.57 4.44 10.89
CA ALA A 73 4.85 4.84 11.47
C ALA A 73 5.87 5.39 10.45
N VAL A 74 5.62 5.29 9.14
CA VAL A 74 6.49 5.89 8.12
C VAL A 74 6.16 7.38 7.96
N PRO A 75 7.16 8.29 8.04
CA PRO A 75 6.91 9.73 7.94
C PRO A 75 6.53 10.11 6.50
N GLU A 76 5.54 10.97 6.36
CA GLU A 76 5.11 11.56 5.07
C GLU A 76 5.94 12.79 4.67
N LEU A 77 7.09 13.03 5.29
CA LEU A 77 7.93 14.16 4.90
C LEU A 77 8.83 13.77 3.73
N ALA A 78 9.10 14.73 2.84
CA ALA A 78 10.08 14.61 1.76
C ALA A 78 11.37 14.00 2.30
N VAL A 79 12.05 13.18 1.49
CA VAL A 79 13.36 12.60 1.85
C VAL A 79 14.20 13.71 2.47
N PRO A 80 14.56 13.61 3.75
CA PRO A 80 15.30 14.69 4.37
C PRO A 80 16.66 14.78 3.66
N ARG A 81 17.09 16.03 3.36
CA ARG A 81 18.37 16.29 2.66
C ARG A 81 19.55 15.62 3.37
N ASP A 82 19.44 15.46 4.69
CA ASP A 82 20.30 14.67 5.55
C ASP A 82 19.51 13.43 6.06
N GLY A 83 20.14 12.27 6.24
CA GLY A 83 19.46 11.07 6.78
C GLY A 83 18.80 10.17 5.73
N ARG A 84 19.22 10.27 4.45
CA ARG A 84 18.75 9.42 3.35
C ARG A 84 18.88 7.91 3.62
N GLU A 85 19.97 7.50 4.29
CA GLU A 85 20.20 6.10 4.66
C GLU A 85 19.19 5.60 5.71
N GLU A 86 18.89 6.41 6.72
CA GLU A 86 17.86 6.07 7.71
C GLU A 86 16.47 5.99 7.07
N TYR A 87 16.16 6.90 6.15
CA TYR A 87 14.90 6.86 5.40
C TYR A 87 14.80 5.59 4.55
N ALA A 88 15.87 5.21 3.83
CA ALA A 88 15.92 3.98 3.06
C ALA A 88 15.76 2.74 3.96
N ALA A 89 16.43 2.69 5.12
CA ALA A 89 16.31 1.59 6.07
C ALA A 89 14.87 1.42 6.60
N ARG A 90 14.13 2.52 6.79
CA ARG A 90 12.71 2.47 7.18
C ARG A 90 11.81 1.95 6.06
N LEU A 91 12.10 2.29 4.81
CA LEU A 91 11.41 1.72 3.64
C LEU A 91 11.67 0.22 3.52
N ASP A 92 12.91 -0.21 3.73
CA ASP A 92 13.26 -1.64 3.71
C ASP A 92 12.51 -2.42 4.79
N GLU A 93 12.39 -1.85 5.99
CA GLU A 93 11.62 -2.47 7.07
C GLU A 93 10.12 -2.54 6.75
N LEU A 94 9.55 -1.48 6.13
CA LEU A 94 8.17 -1.52 5.66
C LEU A 94 7.97 -2.62 4.60
N CYS A 95 8.91 -2.78 3.66
CA CYS A 95 8.89 -3.84 2.65
C CYS A 95 8.93 -5.24 3.30
N ARG A 96 9.79 -5.45 4.31
CA ARG A 96 9.85 -6.72 5.05
C ARG A 96 8.53 -7.00 5.79
N ALA A 97 7.97 -5.99 6.45
CA ALA A 97 6.70 -6.11 7.15
C ALA A 97 5.55 -6.44 6.20
N LEU A 98 5.48 -5.78 5.04
CA LEU A 98 4.50 -6.06 3.98
C LEU A 98 4.65 -7.49 3.46
N ALA A 99 5.88 -7.92 3.14
CA ALA A 99 6.15 -9.28 2.66
C ALA A 99 5.73 -10.34 3.69
N GLY A 100 6.02 -10.11 4.98
CA GLY A 100 5.56 -10.97 6.07
C GLY A 100 4.03 -11.02 6.17
N HIS A 101 3.36 -9.87 6.05
CA HIS A 101 1.90 -9.79 6.07
C HIS A 101 1.27 -10.56 4.90
N LEU A 102 1.76 -10.35 3.68
CA LEU A 102 1.27 -11.04 2.47
C LEU A 102 1.48 -12.55 2.57
N THR A 103 2.66 -12.98 3.02
CA THR A 103 2.97 -14.41 3.21
C THR A 103 2.00 -15.05 4.20
N ALA A 104 1.76 -14.43 5.36
CA ALA A 104 0.82 -14.94 6.36
C ALA A 104 -0.63 -14.92 5.89
N HIS A 105 -1.02 -13.90 5.12
CA HIS A 105 -2.37 -13.76 4.58
C HIS A 105 -2.68 -14.87 3.56
N PHE A 106 -1.79 -15.09 2.60
CA PHE A 106 -1.99 -16.08 1.53
C PHE A 106 -1.62 -17.52 1.92
N ALA A 107 -0.74 -17.73 2.91
CA ALA A 107 -0.50 -19.08 3.44
C ALA A 107 -1.72 -19.66 4.16
N ARG A 108 -2.61 -18.80 4.69
CA ARG A 108 -3.90 -19.21 5.26
C ARG A 108 -4.95 -19.57 4.21
N GLU A 109 -4.74 -19.17 2.96
CA GLU A 109 -5.60 -19.47 1.81
C GLU A 109 -5.10 -20.68 1.00
N SER A 110 -3.96 -21.29 1.38
CA SER A 110 -3.48 -22.54 0.79
C SER A 110 -4.20 -23.73 1.42
N PRO A 111 -4.82 -24.64 0.63
CA PRO A 111 -5.56 -25.80 1.11
C PRO A 111 -4.68 -26.85 1.81
#